data_AF-A0A9E1WLW3-F1
#
_entry.id   AF-A0A9E1WLW3-F1
#
_cell.length_a   1.000
_cell.length_b   1.000
_cell.length_c   1.000
_cell.angle_alpha   90.00
_cell.angle_beta   90.00
_cell.angle_gamma   90.00
#
_symmetry.space_group_name_H-M   'P 1'
#
loop_
_entity.id
_entity.type
_entity.pdbx_description
1 polymer ?
#
loop_
_entity_poly.entity_id
_entity_poly.type
_entity_poly.pdbx_seq_one_letter_code
_entity_poly.pdbx_strand_id
1 'polypeptide(L)'
;MTDNKQKAKANTLWGGRFEGGVSDIMEKINASIDFDKILYRQDIEGSIEHCKMLASKAIISGEDAKAIQDGLRQIEAEIEAGDFNFSAALEDIHMNIEARLTEIIGATAGRLHTARSRNDQVATDFKLWVRDACDQADEALKALQIALIEKAEQHADTIIPGFTHLQSAQPVTFGHHMLAYFEMFSRDRARFADARKRLNECPLGAAALAGTSFPIDRHQTAEALGFDRPTANSMDSVSDRDFALEFMAAASISAVHVSRLAEEMVTWSCAQFKFIEMS
;
A
#
# COMPACT_ATOMS: atom_id res chain seq x y z
N MET A 1 27.36 10.48 45.05
CA MET A 1 26.29 10.91 44.14
C MET A 1 26.10 9.80 43.13
N THR A 2 25.11 8.95 43.35
CA THR A 2 24.79 7.83 42.46
C THR A 2 24.10 8.39 41.22
N ASP A 3 24.77 8.29 40.08
CA ASP A 3 24.21 8.58 38.76
C ASP A 3 22.99 7.70 38.52
N ASN A 4 21.82 8.29 38.72
CA ASN A 4 20.54 7.68 38.40
C ASN A 4 20.31 7.82 36.88
N LYS A 5 21.05 7.05 36.08
CA LYS A 5 20.72 6.88 34.66
C LYS A 5 19.34 6.24 34.61
N GLN A 6 18.32 7.02 34.22
CA GLN A 6 17.00 6.50 33.87
C GLN A 6 17.23 5.31 32.93
N LYS A 7 16.90 4.10 33.40
CA LYS A 7 16.89 2.93 32.54
C LYS A 7 15.92 3.23 31.40
N ALA A 8 16.41 3.24 30.16
CA ALA A 8 15.56 3.24 28.99
C ALA A 8 14.54 2.10 29.16
N LYS A 9 13.25 2.41 28.99
CA LYS A 9 12.19 1.42 29.18
C LYS A 9 12.31 0.42 28.03
N ALA A 10 12.45 -0.87 28.36
CA ALA A 10 12.37 -1.92 27.35
C ALA A 10 11.00 -1.84 26.65
N ASN A 11 10.98 -1.98 25.33
CA ASN A 11 9.73 -2.03 24.58
C ASN A 11 8.87 -3.17 25.13
N THR A 12 7.65 -2.87 25.56
CA THR A 12 6.75 -3.83 26.21
C THR A 12 6.23 -4.94 25.29
N LEU A 13 6.27 -4.77 23.96
CA LEU A 13 5.73 -5.74 22.99
C LEU A 13 6.71 -6.88 22.67
N TRP A 14 8.00 -6.59 22.53
CA TRP A 14 9.02 -7.60 22.18
C TRP A 14 10.27 -7.56 23.07
N GLY A 15 10.40 -6.53 23.90
CA GLY A 15 11.56 -6.28 24.75
C GLY A 15 11.57 -7.04 26.09
N GLY A 16 10.55 -7.86 26.37
CA GLY A 16 10.40 -8.59 27.65
C GLY A 16 11.53 -9.58 27.98
N ARG A 17 12.49 -9.78 27.06
CA ARG A 17 13.67 -10.64 27.24
C ARG A 17 14.97 -9.87 27.50
N PHE A 18 14.95 -8.54 27.57
CA PHE A 18 16.14 -7.72 27.77
C PHE A 18 16.15 -7.08 29.17
N GLU A 19 17.30 -7.17 29.86
CA GLU A 19 17.51 -6.55 31.18
C GLU A 19 17.79 -5.03 31.10
N GLY A 20 18.25 -4.57 29.94
CA GLY A 20 18.52 -3.16 29.62
C GLY A 20 17.51 -2.60 28.62
N GLY A 21 17.38 -1.27 28.59
CA GLY A 21 16.58 -0.60 27.56
C GLY A 21 17.23 -0.65 26.18
N VAL A 22 16.43 -0.33 25.17
CA VAL A 22 16.88 -0.24 23.78
C VAL A 22 17.88 0.93 23.67
N SER A 23 18.94 0.75 22.88
CA SER A 23 19.88 1.86 22.61
C SER A 23 19.25 2.87 21.65
N ASP A 24 19.64 4.14 21.75
CA ASP A 24 19.12 5.21 20.87
C ASP A 24 19.25 4.89 19.37
N ILE A 25 20.30 4.16 18.98
CA ILE A 25 20.51 3.74 17.58
C ILE A 25 19.54 2.62 17.17
N MET A 26 19.22 1.70 18.08
CA MET A 26 18.29 0.62 17.82
C MET A 26 16.84 1.16 17.76
N GLU A 27 16.47 2.13 18.60
CA GLU A 27 15.17 2.80 18.51
C GLU A 27 14.99 3.46 17.13
N LYS A 28 16.01 4.18 16.65
CA LYS A 28 15.96 4.86 15.34
C LYS A 28 15.90 3.92 14.14
N ILE A 29 16.54 2.75 14.21
CA ILE A 29 16.54 1.77 13.10
C ILE A 29 15.25 0.92 13.12
N ASN A 30 14.63 0.74 14.29
CA ASN A 30 13.42 -0.07 14.44
C ASN A 30 12.14 0.71 14.11
N ALA A 31 12.10 2.02 14.35
CA ALA A 31 10.93 2.84 14.07
C ALA A 31 10.63 2.93 12.56
N SER A 32 9.38 2.72 12.19
CA SER A 32 8.87 2.79 10.82
C SER A 32 7.90 3.95 10.59
N ILE A 33 7.51 4.67 11.64
CA ILE A 33 6.47 5.72 11.58
C ILE A 33 6.72 6.82 10.54
N ASP A 34 7.98 7.13 10.24
CA ASP A 34 8.33 8.17 9.28
C ASP A 34 7.80 7.86 7.87
N PHE A 35 7.63 6.57 7.54
CA PHE A 35 7.13 6.13 6.24
C PHE A 35 5.83 5.32 6.33
N ASP A 36 5.62 4.49 7.36
CA ASP A 36 4.44 3.62 7.44
C ASP A 36 3.15 4.37 7.84
N LYS A 37 3.25 5.63 8.31
CA LYS A 37 2.09 6.49 8.58
C LYS A 37 1.16 6.64 7.39
N ILE A 38 1.63 6.38 6.16
CA ILE A 38 0.79 6.37 4.96
C ILE A 38 -0.28 5.27 5.00
N LEU A 39 -0.10 4.23 5.83
CA LEU A 39 -1.01 3.09 5.97
C LEU A 39 -2.17 3.34 6.95
N TYR A 40 -2.29 4.54 7.53
CA TYR A 40 -3.28 4.81 8.58
C TYR A 40 -4.72 4.47 8.16
N ARG A 41 -5.09 4.73 6.90
CA ARG A 41 -6.43 4.41 6.38
C ARG A 41 -6.68 2.91 6.38
N GLN A 42 -5.70 2.15 5.86
CA GLN A 42 -5.79 0.70 5.80
C GLN A 42 -5.80 0.07 7.20
N ASP A 43 -4.99 0.57 8.13
CA ASP A 43 -4.97 0.09 9.52
C ASP A 43 -6.31 0.34 10.25
N ILE A 44 -6.87 1.55 10.08
CA ILE A 44 -8.16 1.92 10.70
C ILE A 44 -9.30 1.10 10.11
N GLU A 45 -9.38 1.00 8.77
CA GLU A 45 -10.41 0.22 8.08
C GLU A 45 -10.33 -1.27 8.47
N GLY A 46 -9.13 -1.85 8.40
CA GLY A 46 -8.86 -3.22 8.84
C GLY A 46 -9.25 -3.45 10.31
N SER A 47 -8.96 -2.48 11.18
CA SER A 47 -9.35 -2.52 12.60
C SER A 47 -10.85 -2.41 12.83
N ILE A 48 -11.57 -1.59 12.06
CA ILE A 48 -13.04 -1.48 12.13
C ILE A 48 -13.69 -2.82 11.74
N GLU A 49 -13.26 -3.44 10.63
CA GLU A 49 -13.85 -4.70 10.18
C GLU A 49 -13.47 -5.88 11.08
N HIS A 50 -12.25 -5.89 11.64
CA HIS A 50 -11.88 -6.83 12.69
C HIS A 50 -12.78 -6.68 13.93
N CYS A 51 -13.00 -5.45 14.39
CA CYS A 51 -13.85 -5.16 15.54
C CYS A 51 -15.30 -5.66 15.34
N LYS A 52 -15.88 -5.40 14.16
CA LYS A 52 -17.21 -5.88 13.79
C LYS A 52 -17.30 -7.41 13.79
N MET A 53 -16.25 -8.10 13.31
CA MET A 53 -16.17 -9.55 13.35
C MET A 53 -16.05 -10.09 14.79
N LEU A 54 -15.22 -9.47 15.64
CA LEU A 54 -15.13 -9.86 17.05
C LEU A 54 -16.51 -9.74 17.75
N ALA A 55 -17.27 -8.68 17.45
CA ALA A 55 -18.60 -8.47 17.99
C ALA A 55 -19.61 -9.51 17.46
N SER A 56 -19.57 -9.84 16.16
CA SER A 56 -20.48 -10.83 15.55
C SER A 56 -20.28 -12.24 16.11
N LYS A 57 -19.05 -12.56 16.54
CA LYS A 57 -18.69 -13.81 17.22
C LYS A 57 -18.80 -13.74 18.74
N ALA A 58 -19.35 -12.66 19.29
CA ALA A 58 -19.50 -12.41 20.72
C ALA A 58 -18.18 -12.55 21.51
N ILE A 59 -17.04 -12.28 20.85
CA ILE A 59 -15.71 -12.25 21.50
C ILE A 59 -15.56 -10.95 22.29
N ILE A 60 -16.17 -9.86 21.82
CA ILE A 60 -16.32 -8.59 22.53
C ILE A 60 -17.79 -8.20 22.62
N SER A 61 -18.14 -7.36 23.60
CA SER A 61 -19.51 -6.86 23.74
C SER A 61 -19.84 -5.85 22.63
N GLY A 62 -21.14 -5.67 22.34
CA GLY A 62 -21.58 -4.63 21.39
C GLY A 62 -21.24 -3.21 21.86
N GLU A 63 -21.21 -2.97 23.17
CA GLU A 63 -20.80 -1.69 23.75
C GLU A 63 -19.32 -1.41 23.51
N ASP A 64 -18.46 -2.40 23.77
CA ASP A 64 -17.02 -2.29 23.50
C ASP A 64 -16.76 -2.10 22.00
N ALA A 65 -17.46 -2.86 21.16
CA ALA A 65 -17.31 -2.78 19.72
C ALA A 65 -17.70 -1.40 19.17
N LYS A 66 -18.76 -0.80 19.72
CA LYS A 66 -19.16 0.56 19.35
C LYS A 66 -18.12 1.60 19.78
N ALA A 67 -17.66 1.52 21.03
CA ALA A 67 -16.64 2.44 21.54
C ALA A 67 -15.35 2.39 20.71
N ILE A 68 -14.90 1.18 20.34
CA ILE A 68 -13.73 0.99 19.48
C ILE A 68 -13.95 1.62 18.09
N GLN A 69 -15.07 1.34 17.42
CA GLN A 69 -15.35 1.87 16.09
C GLN A 69 -15.47 3.40 16.09
N ASP A 70 -16.17 3.98 17.07
CA ASP A 70 -16.33 5.42 17.19
C ASP A 70 -14.97 6.10 17.47
N GLY A 71 -14.14 5.50 18.34
CA GLY A 71 -12.79 5.98 18.62
C GLY A 71 -11.86 5.92 17.40
N LEU A 72 -11.90 4.83 16.62
CA LEU A 72 -11.12 4.69 15.39
C LEU A 72 -11.51 5.74 14.33
N ARG A 73 -12.81 6.02 14.17
CA ARG A 73 -13.28 7.09 13.27
C ARG A 73 -12.87 8.48 13.72
N GLN A 74 -12.83 8.71 15.04
CA GLN A 74 -12.31 9.96 15.59
C GLN A 74 -10.82 10.12 15.23
N ILE A 75 -10.03 9.07 15.40
CA ILE A 75 -8.59 9.08 15.07
C ILE A 75 -8.37 9.35 13.58
N GLU A 76 -9.14 8.70 12.71
CA GLU A 76 -9.10 8.95 11.26
C GLU A 76 -9.31 10.44 10.95
N ALA A 77 -10.35 11.05 11.53
CA ALA A 77 -10.64 12.46 11.35
C ALA A 77 -9.53 13.39 11.91
N GLU A 78 -8.92 13.04 13.05
CA GLU A 78 -7.77 13.78 13.62
C GLU A 78 -6.56 13.74 12.68
N ILE A 79 -6.28 12.59 12.05
CA ILE A 79 -5.18 12.43 11.08
C ILE A 79 -5.47 13.23 9.81
N GLU A 80 -6.68 13.15 9.27
CA GLU A 80 -7.07 13.88 8.05
C GLU A 80 -7.10 15.40 8.23
N ALA A 81 -7.43 15.89 9.43
CA ALA A 81 -7.36 17.30 9.78
C ALA A 81 -5.93 17.81 10.00
N GLY A 82 -4.95 16.90 10.14
CA GLY A 82 -3.56 17.25 10.48
C GLY A 82 -3.34 17.54 11.97
N ASP A 83 -4.31 17.20 12.82
CA ASP A 83 -4.28 17.43 14.28
C ASP A 83 -3.64 16.25 15.05
N PHE A 84 -3.39 15.12 14.38
CA PHE A 84 -2.75 13.95 14.98
C PHE A 84 -1.22 14.09 15.04
N ASN A 85 -0.66 14.00 16.25
CA ASN A 85 0.78 14.07 16.49
C ASN A 85 1.41 12.68 16.54
N PHE A 86 1.99 12.24 15.42
CA PHE A 86 2.74 10.99 15.37
C PHE A 86 3.98 11.04 16.28
N SER A 87 4.25 9.91 16.94
CA SER A 87 5.38 9.75 17.84
C SER A 87 6.28 8.60 17.39
N ALA A 88 7.55 8.91 17.14
CA ALA A 88 8.59 7.90 16.90
C ALA A 88 8.84 6.97 18.10
N ALA A 89 8.50 7.42 19.31
CA ALA A 89 8.58 6.58 20.50
C ALA A 89 7.52 5.46 20.51
N LEU A 90 6.51 5.57 19.64
CA LEU A 90 5.52 4.53 19.41
C LEU A 90 5.89 3.65 18.21
N GLU A 91 7.12 3.70 17.68
CA GLU A 91 7.68 2.85 16.61
C GLU A 91 6.96 2.88 15.25
N ASP A 92 5.70 2.45 15.18
CA ASP A 92 4.93 2.20 13.96
C ASP A 92 3.54 2.88 13.97
N ILE A 93 2.88 2.93 12.82
CA ILE A 93 1.52 3.50 12.68
C ILE A 93 0.51 2.83 13.60
N HIS A 94 0.62 1.51 13.76
CA HIS A 94 -0.34 0.71 14.50
C HIS A 94 -0.32 1.03 16.00
N MET A 95 0.86 1.20 16.58
CA MET A 95 1.06 1.59 17.98
C MET A 95 0.65 3.05 18.21
N ASN A 96 0.84 3.92 17.22
CA ASN A 96 0.31 5.30 17.28
C ASN A 96 -1.23 5.28 17.39
N ILE A 97 -1.91 4.49 16.56
CA ILE A 97 -3.37 4.34 16.57
C ILE A 97 -3.85 3.65 17.86
N GLU A 98 -3.20 2.56 18.29
CA GLU A 98 -3.55 1.84 19.51
C GLU A 98 -3.38 2.69 20.78
N ALA A 99 -2.30 3.49 20.86
CA ALA A 99 -2.08 4.41 21.96
C ALA A 99 -3.16 5.49 22.00
N ARG A 100 -3.45 6.13 20.86
CA ARG A 100 -4.50 7.15 20.78
C ARG A 100 -5.87 6.58 21.11
N LEU A 101 -6.19 5.38 20.62
CA LEU A 101 -7.44 4.71 20.94
C LEU A 101 -7.56 4.46 22.44
N THR A 102 -6.48 4.02 23.09
CA THR A 102 -6.44 3.83 24.54
C THR A 102 -6.66 5.13 25.32
N GLU A 103 -6.14 6.26 24.83
CA GLU A 103 -6.41 7.58 25.43
C GLU A 103 -7.90 7.97 25.37
N ILE A 104 -8.58 7.64 24.27
CA ILE A 104 -9.98 8.01 24.03
C ILE A 104 -10.94 7.11 24.81
N ILE A 105 -10.75 5.79 24.79
CA ILE A 105 -11.72 4.82 25.32
C ILE A 105 -11.20 3.94 26.46
N GLY A 106 -9.97 4.18 26.94
CA GLY A 106 -9.37 3.47 28.06
C GLY A 106 -9.12 1.99 27.77
N ALA A 107 -9.29 1.15 28.81
CA ALA A 107 -8.95 -0.26 28.76
C ALA A 107 -9.72 -1.08 27.70
N THR A 108 -10.87 -0.58 27.24
CA THR A 108 -11.65 -1.22 26.16
C THR A 108 -10.85 -1.33 24.86
N ALA A 109 -9.93 -0.40 24.58
CA ALA A 109 -9.08 -0.42 23.39
C ALA A 109 -8.27 -1.72 23.26
N GLY A 110 -7.78 -2.27 24.38
CA GLY A 110 -7.00 -3.51 24.38
C GLY A 110 -7.75 -4.74 23.86
N ARG A 111 -9.10 -4.70 23.84
CA ARG A 111 -9.90 -5.80 23.31
C ARG A 111 -9.82 -5.92 21.79
N LEU A 112 -9.49 -4.85 21.07
CA LEU A 112 -9.35 -4.83 19.61
C LEU A 112 -8.24 -5.78 19.13
N HIS A 113 -7.16 -5.93 19.90
CA HIS A 113 -6.05 -6.80 19.52
C HIS A 113 -6.33 -8.30 19.77
N THR A 114 -7.51 -8.66 20.31
CA THR A 114 -7.90 -10.05 20.50
C THR A 114 -7.94 -10.78 19.16
N ALA A 115 -7.36 -11.98 19.12
CA ALA A 115 -7.30 -12.84 17.92
C ALA A 115 -6.55 -12.24 16.72
N ARG A 116 -5.69 -11.24 16.94
CA ARG A 116 -4.87 -10.55 15.93
C ARG A 116 -3.41 -10.51 16.36
N SER A 117 -2.51 -10.30 15.41
CA SER A 117 -1.10 -9.99 15.64
C SER A 117 -0.70 -8.80 14.79
N ARG A 118 0.43 -8.16 15.10
CA ARG A 118 1.00 -7.18 14.18
C ARG A 118 1.35 -7.80 12.83
N ASN A 119 1.71 -9.09 12.79
CA ASN A 119 2.12 -9.79 11.56
C ASN A 119 1.02 -9.89 10.50
N ASP A 120 -0.19 -10.31 10.88
CA ASP A 120 -1.31 -10.41 9.95
C ASP A 120 -1.98 -9.05 9.71
N GLN A 121 -1.93 -8.14 10.70
CA GLN A 121 -2.37 -6.76 10.54
C GLN A 121 -1.55 -6.03 9.46
N VAL A 122 -0.22 -5.95 9.59
CA VAL A 122 0.61 -5.25 8.60
C VAL A 122 0.55 -5.91 7.22
N ALA A 123 0.40 -7.24 7.15
CA ALA A 123 0.19 -7.93 5.88
C ALA A 123 -1.14 -7.53 5.22
N THR A 124 -2.19 -7.32 6.01
CA THR A 124 -3.49 -6.84 5.55
C THR A 124 -3.38 -5.41 5.05
N ASP A 125 -2.80 -4.52 5.86
CA ASP A 125 -2.68 -3.10 5.53
C ASP A 125 -1.87 -2.90 4.25
N PHE A 126 -0.75 -3.64 4.13
CA PHE A 126 0.11 -3.54 2.97
C PHE A 126 -0.57 -4.10 1.70
N LYS A 127 -1.33 -5.20 1.80
CA LYS A 127 -2.11 -5.71 0.65
C LYS A 127 -3.20 -4.73 0.22
N LEU A 128 -3.93 -4.12 1.16
CA LEU A 128 -4.90 -3.06 0.86
C LEU A 128 -4.24 -1.86 0.18
N TRP A 129 -3.09 -1.42 0.69
CA TRP A 129 -2.37 -0.29 0.10
C TRP A 129 -1.84 -0.59 -1.32
N VAL A 130 -1.25 -1.77 -1.53
CA VAL A 130 -0.77 -2.17 -2.87
C VAL A 130 -1.94 -2.38 -3.84
N ARG A 131 -3.09 -2.85 -3.35
CA ARG A 131 -4.33 -2.94 -4.13
C ARG A 131 -4.74 -1.56 -4.66
N ASP A 132 -4.76 -0.55 -3.79
CA ASP A 132 -5.06 0.83 -4.18
C ASP A 132 -4.00 1.41 -5.12
N ALA A 133 -2.72 1.06 -4.92
CA ALA A 133 -1.63 1.47 -5.80
C ALA A 133 -1.75 0.86 -7.21
N CYS A 134 -2.22 -0.39 -7.33
CA CYS A 134 -2.56 -1.00 -8.62
C CYS A 134 -3.67 -0.22 -9.34
N ASP A 135 -4.72 0.19 -8.63
CA ASP A 135 -5.81 0.97 -9.22
C ASP A 135 -5.36 2.34 -9.71
N GLN A 136 -4.53 3.03 -8.91
CA GLN A 136 -3.97 4.31 -9.28
C GLN A 136 -3.06 4.21 -10.52
N ALA A 137 -2.23 3.17 -10.58
CA ALA A 137 -1.37 2.91 -11.74
C ALA A 137 -2.20 2.61 -13.00
N ASP A 138 -3.25 1.80 -12.89
CA ASP A 138 -4.14 1.49 -14.02
C ASP A 138 -4.85 2.74 -14.57
N GLU A 139 -5.42 3.58 -13.69
CA GLU A 139 -6.10 4.81 -14.11
C GLU A 139 -5.12 5.84 -14.69
N ALA A 140 -3.91 5.97 -14.15
CA ALA A 140 -2.88 6.83 -14.73
C ALA A 140 -2.45 6.37 -16.13
N LEU A 141 -2.24 5.06 -16.31
CA LEU A 141 -1.91 4.49 -17.62
C LEU A 141 -3.05 4.64 -18.61
N LYS A 142 -4.31 4.47 -18.17
CA LYS A 142 -5.50 4.72 -18.99
C LYS A 142 -5.58 6.17 -19.45
N ALA A 143 -5.32 7.13 -18.56
CA ALA A 143 -5.28 8.55 -18.93
C ALA A 143 -4.19 8.82 -19.98
N LEU A 144 -2.99 8.24 -19.82
CA LEU A 144 -1.92 8.33 -20.80
C LEU A 144 -2.33 7.70 -22.15
N GLN A 145 -2.98 6.55 -22.13
CA GLN A 145 -3.49 5.89 -23.32
C GLN A 145 -4.51 6.74 -24.08
N ILE A 146 -5.41 7.43 -23.38
CA ILE A 146 -6.37 8.37 -23.99
C ILE A 146 -5.62 9.50 -24.67
N ALA A 147 -4.65 10.13 -23.99
CA ALA A 147 -3.85 11.21 -24.58
C ALA A 147 -3.06 10.75 -25.82
N LEU A 148 -2.53 9.52 -25.81
CA LEU A 148 -1.85 8.93 -26.97
C LEU A 148 -2.81 8.70 -28.14
N ILE A 149 -4.03 8.22 -27.89
CA ILE A 149 -5.06 8.05 -28.93
C ILE A 149 -5.47 9.40 -29.52
N GLU A 150 -5.71 10.41 -28.69
CA GLU A 150 -6.07 11.75 -29.17
C GLU A 150 -4.99 12.32 -30.09
N LYS A 151 -3.72 12.17 -29.71
CA LYS A 151 -2.58 12.55 -30.55
C LYS A 151 -2.47 11.69 -31.81
N ALA A 152 -2.78 10.40 -31.70
CA ALA A 152 -2.74 9.51 -32.84
C ALA A 152 -3.82 9.85 -33.88
N GLU A 153 -5.02 10.18 -33.45
CA GLU A 153 -6.13 10.60 -34.30
C GLU A 153 -5.84 11.96 -34.95
N GLN A 154 -5.40 12.95 -34.16
CA GLN A 154 -5.04 14.28 -34.67
C GLN A 154 -3.97 14.23 -35.78
N HIS A 155 -3.04 13.28 -35.67
CA HIS A 155 -1.88 13.17 -36.56
C HIS A 155 -1.85 11.85 -37.34
N ALA A 156 -3.02 11.28 -37.64
CA ALA A 156 -3.15 9.99 -38.32
C ALA A 156 -2.44 9.97 -39.68
N ASP A 157 -2.49 11.06 -40.43
CA ASP A 157 -1.88 11.23 -41.76
C ASP A 157 -0.55 12.02 -41.73
N THR A 158 -0.06 12.42 -40.55
CA THR A 158 1.20 13.18 -40.44
C THR A 158 2.38 12.25 -40.67
N ILE A 159 3.03 12.35 -41.82
CA ILE A 159 4.19 11.52 -42.17
C ILE A 159 5.43 11.98 -41.39
N ILE A 160 6.09 11.04 -40.73
CA ILE A 160 7.40 11.21 -40.08
C ILE A 160 8.37 10.12 -40.57
N PRO A 161 9.68 10.34 -40.53
CA PRO A 161 10.63 9.25 -40.75
C PRO A 161 10.52 8.23 -39.61
N GLY A 162 10.36 6.95 -39.94
CA GLY A 162 10.57 5.84 -39.02
C GLY A 162 12.06 5.52 -38.91
N PHE A 163 12.52 5.16 -37.71
CA PHE A 163 13.94 4.93 -37.44
C PHE A 163 14.24 3.50 -37.01
N THR A 164 15.38 3.00 -37.47
CA THR A 164 16.08 1.83 -36.89
C THR A 164 17.54 2.23 -36.71
N HIS A 165 18.14 1.99 -35.55
CA HIS A 165 19.49 2.49 -35.21
C HIS A 165 19.63 4.03 -35.38
N LEU A 166 18.54 4.77 -35.16
CA LEU A 166 18.44 6.21 -35.41
C LEU A 166 18.74 6.62 -36.86
N GLN A 167 18.73 5.67 -37.80
CA GLN A 167 18.81 5.89 -39.24
C GLN A 167 17.40 5.86 -39.83
N SER A 168 17.10 6.79 -40.74
CA SER A 168 15.81 6.80 -41.45
C SER A 168 15.65 5.50 -42.24
N ALA A 169 14.57 4.77 -41.95
CA ALA A 169 14.26 3.48 -42.55
C ALA A 169 13.12 3.64 -43.57
N GLN A 170 11.88 3.75 -43.09
CA GLN A 170 10.69 3.90 -43.92
C GLN A 170 9.84 5.06 -43.39
N PRO A 171 9.09 5.78 -44.26
CA PRO A 171 8.07 6.71 -43.81
C PRO A 171 6.99 5.97 -43.00
N VAL A 172 6.62 6.53 -41.85
CA VAL A 172 5.48 6.08 -41.03
C VAL A 172 4.61 7.31 -40.72
N THR A 173 3.46 7.12 -40.08
CA THR A 173 2.69 8.25 -39.56
C THR A 173 2.97 8.44 -38.06
N PHE A 174 2.91 9.69 -37.60
CA PHE A 174 3.04 10.00 -36.18
C PHE A 174 1.98 9.27 -35.37
N GLY A 175 0.74 9.19 -35.89
CA GLY A 175 -0.31 8.41 -35.24
C GLY A 175 0.02 6.92 -35.11
N HIS A 176 0.59 6.29 -36.14
CA HIS A 176 1.07 4.91 -36.03
C HIS A 176 2.15 4.75 -34.95
N HIS A 177 3.05 5.72 -34.82
CA HIS A 177 4.09 5.72 -33.79
C HIS A 177 3.48 5.85 -32.38
N MET A 178 2.52 6.75 -32.16
CA MET A 178 1.85 6.89 -30.86
C MET A 178 1.11 5.61 -30.44
N LEU A 179 0.48 4.92 -31.40
CA LEU A 179 -0.19 3.65 -31.13
C LEU A 179 0.79 2.53 -30.73
N ALA A 180 2.07 2.59 -31.11
CA ALA A 180 3.06 1.65 -30.61
C ALA A 180 3.24 1.75 -29.08
N TYR A 181 3.20 2.97 -28.53
CA TYR A 181 3.24 3.20 -27.08
C TYR A 181 1.92 2.87 -26.39
N PHE A 182 0.77 3.14 -27.04
CA PHE A 182 -0.53 2.68 -26.56
C PHE A 182 -0.52 1.17 -26.28
N GLU A 183 0.00 0.38 -27.22
CA GLU A 183 0.13 -1.08 -27.07
C GLU A 183 1.09 -1.50 -25.95
N MET A 184 2.18 -0.76 -25.73
CA MET A 184 3.08 -1.00 -24.59
C MET A 184 2.33 -0.82 -23.27
N PHE A 185 1.64 0.30 -23.11
CA PHE A 185 0.88 0.61 -21.89
C PHE A 185 -0.35 -0.28 -21.72
N SER A 186 -0.95 -0.81 -22.80
CA SER A 186 -2.01 -1.83 -22.72
C SER A 186 -1.53 -3.08 -21.99
N ARG A 187 -0.32 -3.54 -22.29
CA ARG A 187 0.28 -4.69 -21.59
C ARG A 187 0.61 -4.35 -20.15
N ASP A 188 0.98 -3.12 -19.85
CA ASP A 188 1.30 -2.69 -18.48
C ASP A 188 0.05 -2.68 -17.61
N ARG A 189 -1.06 -2.12 -18.12
CA ARG A 189 -2.37 -2.18 -17.45
C ARG A 189 -2.83 -3.60 -17.17
N ALA A 190 -2.67 -4.50 -18.14
CA ALA A 190 -2.98 -5.91 -17.95
C ALA A 190 -2.15 -6.54 -16.81
N ARG A 191 -0.86 -6.18 -16.67
CA ARG A 191 -0.03 -6.66 -15.56
C ARG A 191 -0.51 -6.14 -14.21
N PHE A 192 -0.88 -4.87 -14.10
CA PHE A 192 -1.44 -4.33 -12.86
C PHE A 192 -2.77 -4.97 -12.50
N ALA A 193 -3.64 -5.21 -13.48
CA ALA A 193 -4.91 -5.91 -13.28
C ALA A 193 -4.71 -7.36 -12.78
N ASP A 194 -3.74 -8.09 -13.36
CA ASP A 194 -3.42 -9.44 -12.94
C ASP A 194 -2.78 -9.50 -11.54
N ALA A 195 -1.87 -8.56 -11.23
CA ALA A 195 -1.24 -8.43 -9.91
C ALA A 195 -2.29 -8.10 -8.83
N ARG A 196 -3.18 -7.13 -9.12
CA ARG A 196 -4.33 -6.79 -8.28
C ARG A 196 -5.21 -8.01 -8.00
N LYS A 197 -5.47 -8.83 -9.00
CA LYS A 197 -6.28 -10.04 -8.83
C LYS A 197 -5.60 -11.06 -7.91
N ARG A 198 -4.31 -11.33 -8.12
CA ARG A 198 -3.56 -12.32 -7.31
C ARG A 198 -3.38 -11.90 -5.86
N LEU A 199 -3.17 -10.60 -5.61
CA LEU A 199 -2.98 -10.12 -4.23
C LEU A 199 -4.27 -10.16 -3.39
N ASN A 200 -5.45 -10.26 -4.01
CA ASN A 200 -6.76 -10.01 -3.36
C ASN A 200 -7.24 -11.16 -2.45
N GLU A 201 -6.35 -11.74 -1.66
CA GLU A 201 -6.64 -12.70 -0.59
C GLU A 201 -6.29 -12.14 0.79
N CYS A 202 -7.25 -12.18 1.71
CA CYS A 202 -7.15 -11.55 3.03
C CYS A 202 -6.28 -12.37 4.00
N PRO A 203 -5.17 -11.81 4.53
CA PRO A 203 -4.31 -12.51 5.50
C PRO A 203 -4.81 -12.37 6.94
N LEU A 204 -5.74 -11.44 7.22
CA LEU A 204 -6.24 -11.17 8.57
C LEU A 204 -6.87 -12.42 9.20
N GLY A 205 -6.54 -12.65 10.48
CA GLY A 205 -6.91 -13.84 11.23
C GLY A 205 -5.86 -14.96 11.18
N ALA A 206 -4.73 -14.76 10.47
CA ALA A 206 -3.55 -15.62 10.57
C ALA A 206 -2.78 -15.43 11.89
N ALA A 207 -3.09 -14.35 12.64
CA ALA A 207 -2.41 -13.93 13.85
C ALA A 207 -0.88 -13.92 13.64
N ALA A 208 -0.10 -14.41 14.61
CA ALA A 208 1.35 -14.30 14.53
C ALA A 208 1.95 -15.21 13.43
N LEU A 209 1.41 -16.42 13.24
CA LEU A 209 1.87 -17.40 12.24
C LEU A 209 0.99 -18.67 12.15
N ALA A 210 0.25 -19.01 13.21
CA ALA A 210 -0.45 -20.31 13.35
C ALA A 210 -1.98 -20.20 13.33
N GLY A 211 -2.52 -19.03 13.00
CA GLY A 211 -3.93 -18.71 13.22
C GLY A 211 -4.22 -18.39 14.69
N THR A 212 -5.50 -18.40 15.03
CA THR A 212 -6.02 -18.05 16.35
C THR A 212 -6.89 -19.18 16.92
N SER A 213 -6.91 -19.33 18.25
CA SER A 213 -7.82 -20.26 18.94
C SER A 213 -9.22 -19.69 19.15
N PHE A 214 -9.42 -18.40 18.85
CA PHE A 214 -10.74 -17.77 18.90
C PHE A 214 -11.58 -18.19 17.68
N PRO A 215 -12.91 -18.36 17.82
CA PRO A 215 -13.80 -18.77 16.74
C PRO A 215 -14.14 -17.59 15.81
N ILE A 216 -13.13 -16.98 15.19
CA ILE A 216 -13.27 -15.82 14.29
C ILE A 216 -13.92 -16.19 12.95
N ASP A 217 -14.46 -15.20 12.25
CA ASP A 217 -14.93 -15.35 10.86
C ASP A 217 -13.99 -14.66 9.88
N ARG A 218 -13.10 -15.43 9.24
CA ARG A 218 -12.20 -14.84 8.25
C ARG A 218 -12.93 -14.44 6.96
N HIS A 219 -14.03 -15.11 6.62
CA HIS A 219 -14.80 -14.78 5.43
C HIS A 219 -15.54 -13.46 5.60
N GLN A 220 -16.13 -13.22 6.78
CA GLN A 220 -16.76 -11.93 7.09
C GLN A 220 -15.78 -10.76 6.89
N THR A 221 -14.58 -10.84 7.46
CA THR A 221 -13.62 -9.74 7.37
C THR A 221 -13.04 -9.61 5.96
N ALA A 222 -12.80 -10.72 5.26
CA ALA A 222 -12.36 -10.69 3.87
C ALA A 222 -13.38 -9.99 2.95
N GLU A 223 -14.66 -10.37 3.06
CA GLU A 223 -15.76 -9.77 2.29
C GLU A 223 -15.89 -8.27 2.59
N ALA A 224 -15.88 -7.89 3.87
CA ALA A 224 -16.04 -6.50 4.28
C ALA A 224 -14.91 -5.59 3.79
N LEU A 225 -13.68 -6.11 3.71
CA LEU A 225 -12.50 -5.41 3.18
C LEU A 225 -12.33 -5.54 1.66
N GLY A 226 -13.29 -6.17 0.97
CA GLY A 226 -13.27 -6.32 -0.49
C GLY A 226 -12.24 -7.32 -1.02
N PHE A 227 -11.73 -8.23 -0.18
CA PHE A 227 -10.93 -9.37 -0.62
C PHE A 227 -11.83 -10.48 -1.19
N ASP A 228 -11.31 -11.28 -2.13
CA ASP A 228 -12.07 -12.36 -2.76
C ASP A 228 -12.32 -13.53 -1.79
N ARG A 229 -11.35 -13.78 -0.90
CA ARG A 229 -11.39 -14.86 0.10
C ARG A 229 -10.28 -14.70 1.14
N PRO A 230 -10.33 -15.44 2.26
CA PRO A 230 -9.19 -15.61 3.13
C PRO A 230 -8.05 -16.39 2.44
N THR A 231 -6.81 -16.08 2.80
CA THR A 231 -5.65 -16.92 2.48
C THR A 231 -5.77 -18.32 3.08
N ALA A 232 -5.19 -19.33 2.44
CA ALA A 232 -5.37 -20.73 2.83
C ALA A 232 -4.39 -21.24 3.93
N ASN A 233 -3.29 -20.54 4.18
CA ASN A 233 -2.26 -20.98 5.13
C ASN A 233 -1.73 -19.78 5.95
N SER A 234 -1.71 -19.90 7.28
CA SER A 234 -1.35 -18.80 8.18
C SER A 234 0.14 -18.45 8.17
N MET A 235 1.03 -19.43 7.98
CA MET A 235 2.47 -19.17 7.92
C MET A 235 2.81 -18.40 6.64
N ASP A 236 2.25 -18.85 5.52
CA ASP A 236 2.32 -18.16 4.23
C ASP A 236 1.79 -16.73 4.36
N SER A 237 0.59 -16.55 4.93
CA SER A 237 -0.09 -15.25 5.06
C SER A 237 0.76 -14.14 5.66
N VAL A 238 1.55 -14.46 6.69
CA VAL A 238 2.36 -13.47 7.40
C VAL A 238 3.72 -13.23 6.75
N SER A 239 4.21 -14.21 5.98
CA SER A 239 5.50 -14.14 5.29
C SER A 239 5.43 -13.70 3.82
N ASP A 240 4.26 -13.83 3.17
CA ASP A 240 4.03 -13.53 1.76
C ASP A 240 4.33 -12.05 1.45
N ARG A 241 5.18 -11.81 0.46
CA ARG A 241 5.45 -10.48 -0.13
C ARG A 241 5.46 -10.52 -1.66
N ASP A 242 4.92 -11.58 -2.26
CA ASP A 242 4.90 -11.76 -3.71
C ASP A 242 4.11 -10.64 -4.38
N PHE A 243 3.01 -10.20 -3.78
CA PHE A 243 2.20 -9.08 -4.27
C PHE A 243 3.00 -7.77 -4.43
N ALA A 244 3.91 -7.48 -3.49
CA ALA A 244 4.75 -6.28 -3.54
C ALA A 244 5.83 -6.41 -4.61
N LEU A 245 6.45 -7.59 -4.73
CA LEU A 245 7.43 -7.88 -5.77
C LEU A 245 6.80 -7.79 -7.17
N GLU A 246 5.59 -8.32 -7.32
CA GLU A 246 4.86 -8.31 -8.58
C GLU A 246 4.45 -6.89 -9.00
N PHE A 247 3.95 -6.09 -8.05
CA PHE A 247 3.69 -4.66 -8.29
C PHE A 247 4.95 -3.92 -8.72
N MET A 248 6.08 -4.12 -8.03
CA MET A 248 7.36 -3.49 -8.40
C MET A 248 7.84 -3.94 -9.78
N ALA A 249 7.64 -5.21 -10.15
CA ALA A 249 7.99 -5.70 -11.48
C ALA A 249 7.13 -5.03 -12.57
N ALA A 250 5.82 -4.92 -12.36
CA ALA A 250 4.91 -4.21 -13.29
C ALA A 250 5.28 -2.72 -13.42
N ALA A 251 5.56 -2.05 -12.30
CA ALA A 251 6.02 -0.66 -12.27
C ALA A 251 7.36 -0.47 -13.00
N SER A 252 8.33 -1.38 -12.80
CA SER A 252 9.64 -1.32 -13.46
C SER A 252 9.53 -1.47 -14.98
N ILE A 253 8.68 -2.39 -15.46
CA ILE A 253 8.43 -2.56 -16.90
C ILE A 253 7.76 -1.31 -17.48
N SER A 254 6.77 -0.75 -16.77
CA SER A 254 6.09 0.49 -17.18
C SER A 254 7.07 1.66 -17.27
N ALA A 255 7.98 1.79 -16.30
CA ALA A 255 9.03 2.80 -16.30
C ALA A 255 9.98 2.68 -17.51
N VAL A 256 10.26 1.46 -17.99
CA VAL A 256 11.03 1.25 -19.24
C VAL A 256 10.26 1.73 -20.46
N HIS A 257 8.94 1.54 -20.53
CA HIS A 257 8.15 2.07 -21.64
C HIS A 257 8.07 3.60 -21.61
N VAL A 258 7.89 4.18 -20.41
CA VAL A 258 7.93 5.64 -20.21
C VAL A 258 9.30 6.21 -20.60
N SER A 259 10.41 5.56 -20.21
CA SER A 259 11.74 6.05 -20.57
C SER A 259 11.99 6.03 -22.07
N ARG A 260 11.47 5.02 -22.78
CA ARG A 260 11.51 4.98 -24.25
C ARG A 260 10.69 6.10 -24.88
N LEU A 261 9.51 6.42 -24.35
CA LEU A 261 8.70 7.54 -24.85
C LEU A 261 9.41 8.88 -24.60
N ALA A 262 10.00 9.03 -23.42
CA ALA A 262 10.76 10.21 -23.05
C ALA A 262 11.98 10.42 -23.95
N GLU A 263 12.72 9.35 -24.29
CA GLU A 263 13.86 9.43 -25.21
C GLU A 263 13.46 9.93 -26.60
N GLU A 264 12.32 9.47 -27.13
CA GLU A 264 11.78 9.98 -28.39
C GLU A 264 11.41 11.47 -28.26
N MET A 265 10.72 11.88 -27.18
CA MET A 265 10.37 13.30 -26.97
C MET A 265 11.61 14.20 -26.88
N VAL A 266 12.63 13.78 -26.13
CA VAL A 266 13.91 14.49 -26.02
C VAL A 266 14.57 14.59 -27.39
N THR A 267 14.66 13.50 -28.13
CA THR A 267 15.28 13.47 -29.46
C THR A 267 14.52 14.36 -30.46
N TRP A 268 13.19 14.23 -30.51
CA TRP A 268 12.33 14.93 -31.46
C TRP A 268 12.26 16.43 -31.23
N SER A 269 12.43 16.88 -29.97
CA SER A 269 12.46 18.30 -29.61
C SER A 269 13.81 18.98 -29.87
N CYS A 270 14.87 18.21 -30.13
CA CYS A 270 16.20 18.76 -30.43
C CYS A 270 16.21 19.55 -31.76
N ALA A 271 17.11 20.53 -31.85
CA ALA A 271 17.23 21.41 -33.01
C ALA A 271 17.53 20.70 -34.35
N GLN A 272 18.11 19.50 -34.30
CA GLN A 272 18.42 18.67 -35.47
C GLN A 272 17.19 17.95 -36.02
N PHE A 273 16.22 17.59 -35.16
CA PHE A 273 15.00 16.87 -35.54
C PHE A 273 13.82 17.82 -35.70
N LYS A 274 13.49 18.60 -34.66
CA LYS A 274 12.37 19.56 -34.64
C LYS A 274 11.03 18.97 -35.09
N PHE A 275 10.74 17.73 -34.70
CA PHE A 275 9.44 17.11 -35.00
C PHE A 275 8.35 17.55 -34.04
N ILE A 276 8.72 17.90 -32.80
CA ILE A 276 7.79 18.37 -31.77
C ILE A 276 8.32 19.63 -31.09
N GLU A 277 7.40 20.37 -30.46
CA GLU A 277 7.68 21.46 -29.54
C GLU A 277 6.95 21.19 -28.21
N MET A 278 7.62 21.45 -27.09
CA MET A 278 7.07 21.22 -25.75
C MET A 278 6.39 22.51 -25.25
N SER A 279 5.20 22.38 -24.67
CA SER A 279 4.43 23.49 -24.08
C SER A 279 4.91 23.91 -22.70
#